data_AF-A0AB36PE08-F1
#
_entry.id   AF-A0AB36PE08-F1
#
_cell.length_a   1.000
_cell.length_b   1.000
_cell.length_c   1.000
_cell.angle_alpha   90.00
_cell.angle_beta   90.00
_cell.angle_gamma   90.00
#
_symmetry.space_group_name_H-M   'P 1'
#
loop_
_entity.id
_entity.type
_entity.pdbx_description
1 polymer ?
#
loop_
_entity_poly.entity_id
_entity_poly.type
_entity_poly.pdbx_seq_one_letter_code
_entity_poly.pdbx_strand_id
1 'polypeptide(L)'
;MSNQPAPANNAPISTPPTNQNNRQQQASTTSNSGPRSTQRNETSNYEVDRTIRHTKMNVGDVQRLSVAVVVNYKTLPDGKPLPLSNEQMKQIEALTREAMGFSEKRGDSLNVVNSPFNSSDESGGALPFWQQQVFIDQLLAAGRWLLVAGTAGGVVAVAESGTPAANTSRRGGEDCAATGAGPRGSGRCGGSPSEQRRTTPTTAR
;
A
#
# COMPACT_ATOMS: atom_id res chain seq x y z
N MET A 1 -49.18 -31.31 -5.92
CA MET A 1 -48.48 -31.11 -4.63
C MET A 1 -49.50 -31.32 -3.52
N SER A 2 -49.26 -32.30 -2.66
CA SER A 2 -50.17 -32.67 -1.57
C SER A 2 -49.87 -31.79 -0.35
N ASN A 3 -50.87 -31.02 0.10
CA ASN A 3 -50.80 -30.25 1.34
C ASN A 3 -51.80 -30.88 2.32
N GLN A 4 -51.35 -31.86 3.09
CA GLN A 4 -52.17 -32.51 4.11
C GLN A 4 -51.92 -31.83 5.45
N PRO A 5 -52.95 -31.30 6.14
CA PRO A 5 -52.78 -30.65 7.43
C PRO A 5 -52.40 -31.67 8.51
N ALA A 6 -51.64 -31.20 9.50
CA ALA A 6 -51.24 -32.01 10.64
C ALA A 6 -52.46 -32.51 11.44
N PRO A 7 -52.47 -33.76 11.93
CA PRO A 7 -53.56 -34.28 12.73
C PRO A 7 -53.66 -33.56 14.09
N ALA A 8 -54.89 -33.36 14.57
CA ALA A 8 -55.17 -32.68 15.83
C ALA A 8 -54.60 -33.44 17.04
N ASN A 9 -54.01 -32.70 17.97
CA ASN A 9 -53.38 -33.23 19.18
C ASN A 9 -54.45 -33.56 20.24
N ASN A 10 -54.60 -34.82 20.62
CA ASN A 10 -55.53 -35.24 21.68
C ASN A 10 -54.82 -35.18 23.05
N ALA A 11 -55.19 -34.23 23.89
CA ALA A 11 -54.79 -34.21 25.29
C ALA A 11 -55.79 -35.04 26.14
N PRO A 12 -55.33 -35.93 27.03
CA PRO A 12 -56.22 -36.72 27.88
C PRO A 12 -56.90 -35.86 28.96
N ILE A 13 -58.22 -35.92 29.04
CA ILE A 13 -59.03 -35.33 30.10
C ILE A 13 -58.86 -36.19 31.36
N SER A 14 -58.19 -35.65 32.38
CA SER A 14 -58.15 -36.22 33.72
C SER A 14 -59.21 -35.53 34.58
N THR A 15 -60.24 -36.28 35.00
CA THR A 15 -61.20 -35.84 36.01
C THR A 15 -60.77 -36.33 37.40
N PRO A 16 -60.63 -35.45 38.42
CA PRO A 16 -60.30 -35.87 39.78
C PRO A 16 -61.53 -36.48 40.50
N PRO A 17 -61.35 -37.42 41.45
CA PRO A 17 -62.45 -38.02 42.17
C PRO A 17 -62.90 -37.11 43.32
N THR A 18 -64.21 -36.92 43.48
CA THR A 18 -64.78 -36.44 44.75
C THR A 18 -66.05 -37.21 45.06
N ASN A 19 -66.10 -37.64 46.32
CA ASN A 19 -67.03 -38.56 46.93
C ASN A 19 -68.33 -37.87 47.40
N GLN A 20 -69.40 -38.67 47.40
CA GLN A 20 -70.56 -38.66 48.31
C GLN A 20 -71.77 -37.72 48.10
N ASN A 21 -72.84 -38.35 47.60
CA ASN A 21 -74.07 -38.71 48.33
C ASN A 21 -75.27 -37.72 48.40
N ASN A 22 -76.43 -38.32 48.08
CA ASN A 22 -77.82 -37.99 48.45
C ASN A 22 -78.58 -36.86 47.73
N ARG A 23 -79.49 -37.23 46.80
CA ARG A 23 -80.94 -37.41 47.07
C ARG A 23 -81.70 -37.79 45.80
N GLN A 24 -82.57 -38.77 45.93
CA GLN A 24 -83.55 -39.21 44.94
C GLN A 24 -84.66 -38.16 44.78
N GLN A 25 -85.14 -37.93 43.55
CA GLN A 25 -86.57 -38.01 43.16
C GLN A 25 -86.80 -37.47 41.73
N GLN A 26 -87.15 -38.41 40.85
CA GLN A 26 -88.31 -38.39 39.95
C GLN A 26 -88.87 -37.01 39.53
N ALA A 27 -88.66 -36.63 38.27
CA ALA A 27 -89.67 -35.92 37.48
C ALA A 27 -89.38 -36.07 35.99
N SER A 28 -90.06 -37.06 35.39
CA SER A 28 -90.23 -37.20 33.95
C SER A 28 -90.87 -35.92 33.40
N THR A 29 -90.11 -35.13 32.65
CA THR A 29 -90.66 -34.10 31.75
C THR A 29 -90.27 -34.45 30.33
N THR A 30 -91.24 -35.03 29.64
CA THR A 30 -91.29 -35.25 28.20
C THR A 30 -90.95 -33.95 27.47
N SER A 31 -89.70 -33.82 27.05
CA SER A 31 -89.30 -32.85 26.04
C SER A 31 -89.24 -33.59 24.71
N ASN A 32 -90.25 -33.37 23.89
CA ASN A 32 -90.38 -33.90 22.54
C ASN A 32 -89.13 -33.52 21.72
N SER A 33 -88.14 -34.42 21.60
CA SER A 33 -86.94 -34.20 20.79
C SER A 33 -87.12 -34.84 19.42
N GLY A 34 -87.73 -34.08 18.51
CA GLY A 34 -87.69 -34.40 17.08
C GLY A 34 -86.24 -34.36 16.55
N PRO A 35 -85.97 -34.97 15.38
CA PRO A 35 -84.62 -35.10 14.85
C PRO A 35 -84.00 -33.71 14.62
N ARG A 36 -82.91 -33.41 15.35
CA ARG A 36 -82.24 -32.11 15.34
C ARG A 36 -81.05 -32.18 14.37
N SER A 37 -81.22 -31.61 13.17
CA SER A 37 -80.12 -31.41 12.23
C SER A 37 -79.50 -30.03 12.47
N THR A 38 -78.27 -30.00 12.95
CA THR A 38 -77.51 -28.75 13.11
C THR A 38 -76.34 -28.78 12.16
N GLN A 39 -76.35 -27.89 11.17
CA GLN A 39 -75.29 -27.73 10.20
C GLN A 39 -74.59 -26.40 10.46
N ARG A 40 -73.28 -26.45 10.72
CA ARG A 40 -72.45 -25.26 10.95
C ARG A 40 -71.40 -25.19 9.86
N ASN A 41 -71.61 -24.29 8.90
CA ASN A 41 -70.61 -23.93 7.90
C ASN A 41 -69.81 -22.75 8.46
N GLU A 42 -68.52 -22.94 8.71
CA GLU A 42 -67.60 -21.89 9.11
C GLU A 42 -66.46 -21.84 8.10
N THR A 43 -66.22 -20.66 7.53
CA THR A 43 -65.13 -20.40 6.60
C THR A 43 -64.17 -19.43 7.29
N SER A 44 -63.04 -19.95 7.76
CA SER A 44 -61.99 -19.13 8.36
C SER A 44 -60.93 -18.83 7.30
N ASN A 45 -60.76 -17.54 7.00
CA ASN A 45 -59.65 -17.06 6.18
C ASN A 45 -58.50 -16.68 7.11
N TYR A 46 -57.36 -17.33 6.92
CA TYR A 46 -56.13 -16.98 7.62
C TYR A 46 -55.24 -16.21 6.65
N GLU A 47 -54.78 -15.04 7.07
CA GLU A 47 -53.69 -14.37 6.38
C GLU A 47 -52.39 -15.06 6.78
N VAL A 48 -51.61 -15.46 5.78
CA VAL A 48 -50.31 -16.09 6.01
C VAL A 48 -49.26 -15.00 6.17
N ASP A 49 -48.46 -15.08 7.23
CA ASP A 49 -47.35 -14.18 7.45
C ASP A 49 -46.36 -14.25 6.27
N ARG A 50 -46.16 -13.12 5.58
CA ARG A 50 -45.20 -12.99 4.49
C ARG A 50 -43.94 -12.28 4.99
N THR A 51 -42.83 -13.00 5.01
CA THR A 51 -41.51 -12.37 5.23
C THR A 51 -40.92 -11.95 3.88
N ILE A 52 -40.79 -10.63 3.65
CA ILE A 52 -40.10 -10.09 2.47
C ILE A 52 -38.68 -9.70 2.87
N ARG A 53 -37.68 -10.43 2.35
CA ARG A 53 -36.27 -10.07 2.55
C ARG A 53 -35.74 -9.31 1.34
N HIS A 54 -35.45 -8.03 1.52
CA HIS A 54 -34.66 -7.26 0.57
C HIS A 54 -33.17 -7.42 0.92
N THR A 55 -32.37 -7.93 -0.01
CA THR A 55 -30.91 -7.95 0.15
C THR A 55 -30.31 -7.13 -0.97
N LYS A 56 -29.73 -5.97 -0.60
CA LYS A 56 -28.94 -5.15 -1.50
C LYS A 56 -27.47 -5.54 -1.31
N MET A 57 -26.86 -6.10 -2.34
CA MET A 57 -25.45 -6.46 -2.28
C MET A 57 -24.59 -5.20 -2.36
N ASN A 58 -23.49 -5.17 -1.63
CA ASN A 58 -22.50 -4.13 -1.79
C ASN A 58 -21.79 -4.31 -3.15
N VAL A 59 -21.49 -3.21 -3.82
CA VAL A 59 -20.69 -3.23 -5.04
C VAL A 59 -19.21 -3.20 -4.66
N GLY A 60 -18.39 -4.04 -5.31
CA GLY A 60 -16.95 -4.10 -5.07
C GLY A 60 -16.46 -5.26 -4.20
N ASP A 61 -17.29 -6.26 -3.91
CA ASP A 61 -16.84 -7.48 -3.25
C ASP A 61 -15.84 -8.26 -4.12
N VAL A 62 -14.79 -8.78 -3.49
CA VAL A 62 -13.75 -9.53 -4.18
C VAL A 62 -14.27 -10.93 -4.50
N GLN A 63 -14.40 -11.28 -5.78
CA GLN A 63 -14.85 -12.62 -6.18
C GLN A 63 -13.75 -13.66 -6.03
N ARG A 64 -12.53 -13.38 -6.51
CA ARG A 64 -11.40 -14.31 -6.52
C ARG A 64 -10.07 -13.58 -6.45
N LEU A 65 -9.10 -14.14 -5.71
CA LEU A 65 -7.73 -13.67 -5.62
C LEU A 65 -6.77 -14.71 -6.20
N SER A 66 -5.77 -14.23 -6.94
CA SER A 66 -4.68 -15.06 -7.45
C SER A 66 -3.35 -14.39 -7.12
N VAL A 67 -2.54 -15.04 -6.28
CA VAL A 67 -1.30 -14.48 -5.77
C VAL A 67 -0.15 -15.43 -6.07
N ALA A 68 0.95 -14.87 -6.56
CA ALA A 68 2.20 -15.57 -6.75
C ALA A 68 3.28 -14.86 -5.94
N VAL A 69 4.01 -15.61 -5.13
CA VAL A 69 5.11 -15.11 -4.30
C VAL A 69 6.39 -15.83 -4.70
N VAL A 70 7.41 -15.04 -5.01
CA VAL A 70 8.75 -15.55 -5.29
C VAL A 70 9.64 -15.14 -4.13
N VAL A 71 10.33 -16.11 -3.53
CA VAL A 71 11.22 -15.90 -2.39
C VAL A 71 12.65 -16.12 -2.85
N ASN A 72 13.54 -15.22 -2.45
CA ASN A 72 14.97 -15.33 -2.74
C ASN A 72 15.65 -16.33 -1.80
N TYR A 73 16.78 -16.88 -2.23
CA TYR A 73 17.62 -17.73 -1.41
C TYR A 73 18.22 -16.92 -0.26
N LYS A 74 18.47 -17.59 0.88
CA LYS A 74 19.21 -16.98 1.99
C LYS A 74 20.70 -16.98 1.66
N THR A 75 21.36 -15.85 1.92
CA THR A 75 22.81 -15.73 1.83
C THR A 75 23.42 -16.21 3.13
N LEU A 76 24.26 -17.25 3.07
CA LEU A 76 25.04 -17.66 4.23
C LEU A 76 26.19 -16.68 4.48
N PRO A 77 26.81 -16.71 5.67
CA PRO A 77 28.00 -15.91 5.97
C PRO A 77 29.18 -16.17 5.01
N ASP A 78 29.19 -17.31 4.33
CA ASP A 78 30.17 -17.68 3.30
C ASP A 78 29.85 -17.11 1.91
N GLY A 79 28.78 -16.31 1.78
CA GLY A 79 28.33 -15.70 0.54
C GLY A 79 27.62 -16.65 -0.42
N LYS A 80 27.41 -17.92 -0.05
CA LYS A 80 26.73 -18.88 -0.92
C LYS A 80 25.21 -18.76 -0.79
N PRO A 81 24.47 -18.76 -1.92
CA PRO A 81 23.02 -18.76 -1.89
C PRO A 81 22.53 -20.16 -1.51
N LEU A 82 21.78 -20.26 -0.42
CA LEU A 82 21.18 -21.51 0.06
C LEU A 82 19.65 -21.43 -0.06
N PRO A 83 19.00 -22.44 -0.65
CA PRO A 83 17.54 -22.49 -0.69
C PRO A 83 16.94 -22.53 0.72
N LEU A 84 15.72 -22.00 0.86
CA LEU A 84 14.95 -22.09 2.09
C LEU A 84 14.53 -23.54 2.34
N SER A 85 14.42 -23.91 3.61
CA SER A 85 13.89 -25.23 3.97
C SER A 85 12.39 -25.32 3.66
N ASN A 86 11.88 -26.56 3.51
CA ASN A 86 10.45 -26.80 3.28
C ASN A 86 9.58 -26.25 4.43
N GLU A 87 10.08 -26.27 5.67
CA GLU A 87 9.37 -25.71 6.82
C GLU A 87 9.21 -24.19 6.71
N GLN A 88 10.28 -23.49 6.32
CA GLN A 88 10.24 -22.04 6.10
C GLN A 88 9.29 -21.68 4.95
N MET A 89 9.32 -22.45 3.86
CA MET A 89 8.38 -22.27 2.75
C MET A 89 6.92 -22.44 3.18
N LYS A 90 6.62 -23.47 3.98
CA LYS A 90 5.28 -23.69 4.53
C LYS A 90 4.84 -22.57 5.46
N GLN A 91 5.76 -22.03 6.27
CA GLN A 91 5.47 -20.88 7.13
C GLN A 91 5.16 -19.63 6.32
N ILE A 92 5.94 -19.35 5.27
CA ILE A 92 5.67 -18.22 4.35
C ILE A 92 4.32 -18.40 3.66
N GLU A 93 4.01 -19.60 3.20
CA GLU A 93 2.72 -19.91 2.58
C GLU A 93 1.55 -19.69 3.55
N ALA A 94 1.68 -20.13 4.81
CA ALA A 94 0.67 -19.92 5.84
C ALA A 94 0.46 -18.42 6.15
N LEU A 95 1.54 -17.67 6.38
CA LEU A 95 1.47 -16.23 6.65
C LEU A 95 0.86 -15.46 5.47
N THR A 96 1.23 -15.84 4.25
CA THR A 96 0.70 -15.21 3.04
C THR A 96 -0.79 -15.49 2.89
N ARG A 97 -1.21 -16.74 3.15
CA ARG A 97 -2.61 -17.17 3.14
C ARG A 97 -3.47 -16.38 4.15
N GLU A 98 -2.95 -16.18 5.36
CA GLU A 98 -3.62 -15.39 6.39
C GLU A 98 -3.68 -13.90 6.03
N ALA A 99 -2.56 -13.32 5.57
CA ALA A 99 -2.47 -11.91 5.23
C ALA A 99 -3.43 -11.48 4.12
N MET A 100 -3.71 -12.35 3.15
CA MET A 100 -4.66 -12.06 2.07
C MET A 100 -6.12 -12.41 2.40
N GLY A 101 -6.39 -13.06 3.53
CA GLY A 101 -7.72 -13.58 3.86
C GLY A 101 -8.19 -14.68 2.89
N PHE A 102 -7.30 -15.63 2.58
CA PHE A 102 -7.56 -16.71 1.63
C PHE A 102 -8.85 -17.44 1.93
N SER A 103 -9.66 -17.64 0.89
CA SER A 103 -10.91 -18.37 0.99
C SER A 103 -11.07 -19.39 -0.14
N GLU A 104 -11.14 -20.67 0.24
CA GLU A 104 -11.45 -21.75 -0.71
C GLU A 104 -12.84 -21.58 -1.34
N LYS A 105 -13.80 -21.04 -0.58
CA LYS A 105 -15.16 -20.76 -1.08
C LYS A 105 -15.19 -19.70 -2.17
N ARG A 106 -14.26 -18.73 -2.13
CA ARG A 106 -14.07 -17.72 -3.19
C ARG A 106 -13.23 -18.25 -4.37
N GLY A 107 -12.59 -19.40 -4.22
CA GLY A 107 -11.74 -20.00 -5.26
C GLY A 107 -10.37 -19.32 -5.38
N ASP A 108 -9.84 -18.83 -4.25
CA ASP A 108 -8.52 -18.20 -4.23
C ASP A 108 -7.40 -19.18 -4.54
N SER A 109 -6.31 -18.67 -5.12
CA SER A 109 -5.12 -19.47 -5.45
C SER A 109 -3.84 -18.78 -5.02
N LEU A 110 -2.94 -19.53 -4.37
CA LEU A 110 -1.61 -19.09 -3.93
C LEU A 110 -0.55 -20.04 -4.49
N ASN A 111 0.50 -19.49 -5.09
CA ASN A 111 1.70 -20.23 -5.47
C ASN A 111 2.94 -19.56 -4.87
N VAL A 112 3.78 -20.32 -4.17
CA VAL A 112 5.02 -19.83 -3.57
C VAL A 112 6.18 -20.60 -4.15
N VAL A 113 7.13 -19.89 -4.77
CA VAL A 113 8.32 -20.48 -5.37
C VAL A 113 9.57 -19.90 -4.75
N ASN A 114 10.57 -20.74 -4.55
CA ASN A 114 11.87 -20.31 -4.06
C ASN A 114 12.85 -20.32 -5.24
N SER A 115 13.40 -19.16 -5.59
CA SER A 115 14.30 -19.01 -6.75
C SER A 115 15.41 -18.01 -6.42
N PRO A 116 16.65 -18.24 -6.87
CA PRO A 116 17.70 -17.25 -6.70
C PRO A 116 17.36 -16.02 -7.54
N PHE A 117 17.50 -14.84 -6.95
CA PHE A 117 17.32 -13.59 -7.67
C PHE A 117 18.65 -13.18 -8.29
N ASN A 118 18.58 -12.60 -9.50
CA ASN A 118 19.72 -11.91 -10.05
C ASN A 118 19.87 -10.59 -9.30
N SER A 119 20.95 -10.42 -8.54
CA SER A 119 21.37 -9.12 -8.07
C SER A 119 21.83 -8.33 -9.29
N SER A 120 20.91 -7.64 -9.95
CA SER A 120 21.31 -6.49 -10.75
C SER A 120 21.85 -5.50 -9.74
N ASP A 121 23.17 -5.37 -9.68
CA ASP A 121 23.79 -4.25 -8.99
C ASP A 121 23.15 -2.99 -9.59
N GLU A 122 22.25 -2.36 -8.84
CA GLU A 122 21.64 -1.08 -9.20
C GLU A 122 22.70 0.05 -9.18
N SER A 123 23.92 -0.29 -8.74
CA SER A 123 25.13 0.35 -9.26
C SER A 123 25.37 -0.20 -10.66
N GLY A 124 24.67 0.34 -11.67
CA GLY A 124 25.02 0.10 -13.07
C GLY A 124 26.53 0.21 -13.19
N GLY A 125 27.17 -0.94 -13.42
CA GLY A 125 28.57 -1.17 -13.06
C GLY A 125 29.41 0.05 -13.39
N ALA A 126 30.08 0.62 -12.37
CA ALA A 126 30.72 1.93 -12.43
C ALA A 126 31.30 2.18 -13.82
N LEU A 127 30.57 2.98 -14.62
CA LEU A 127 30.93 3.20 -16.00
C LEU A 127 32.38 3.69 -16.02
N PRO A 128 33.23 3.16 -16.93
CA PRO A 128 34.59 3.66 -17.09
C PRO A 128 34.59 5.18 -17.13
N PHE A 129 35.62 5.83 -16.59
CA PHE A 129 35.63 7.29 -16.44
C PHE A 129 35.35 8.05 -17.75
N TRP A 130 35.71 7.49 -18.92
CA TRP A 130 35.43 8.07 -20.24
C TRP A 130 33.93 8.08 -20.62
N GLN A 131 33.11 7.25 -19.98
CA GLN A 131 31.68 7.01 -20.27
C GLN A 131 30.79 7.71 -19.24
N GLN A 132 31.40 8.33 -18.23
CA GLN A 132 30.69 9.17 -17.29
C GLN A 132 30.26 10.46 -18.01
N GLN A 133 29.01 10.87 -17.83
CA GLN A 133 28.47 12.08 -18.49
C GLN A 133 29.31 13.32 -18.20
N VAL A 134 29.84 13.44 -16.97
CA VAL A 134 30.69 14.56 -16.55
C VAL A 134 31.99 14.69 -17.38
N PHE A 135 32.55 13.57 -17.85
CA PHE A 135 33.75 13.59 -18.68
C PHE A 135 33.44 14.06 -20.10
N ILE A 136 32.34 13.56 -20.68
CA ILE A 136 31.87 13.96 -22.01
C ILE A 136 31.53 15.46 -22.04
N ASP A 137 30.85 15.96 -21.00
CA ASP A 137 30.50 17.38 -20.87
C ASP A 137 31.76 18.26 -20.80
N GLN A 138 32.76 17.85 -20.01
CA GLN A 138 34.03 18.59 -19.94
C GLN A 138 34.80 18.55 -21.27
N LEU A 139 34.80 17.41 -21.97
CA LEU A 139 35.47 17.27 -23.26
C LEU A 139 34.80 18.13 -24.34
N LEU A 140 33.47 18.11 -24.42
CA LEU A 140 32.71 18.97 -25.34
C LEU A 140 32.88 20.46 -24.99
N ALA A 141 32.88 20.81 -23.71
CA ALA A 141 33.11 22.18 -23.26
C ALA A 141 34.52 22.66 -23.63
N ALA A 142 35.55 21.85 -23.39
CA ALA A 142 36.92 22.14 -23.80
C ALA A 142 37.05 22.27 -25.32
N GLY A 143 36.41 21.38 -26.07
CA GLY A 143 36.34 21.46 -27.54
C GLY A 143 35.70 22.76 -28.02
N ARG A 144 34.61 23.20 -27.39
CA ARG A 144 33.95 24.47 -27.73
C ARG A 144 34.87 25.67 -27.51
N TRP A 145 35.61 25.70 -26.39
CA TRP A 145 36.59 26.75 -26.13
C TRP A 145 37.77 26.71 -27.10
N LEU A 146 38.23 25.52 -27.50
CA LEU A 146 39.28 25.36 -28.49
C LEU A 146 38.86 25.90 -29.87
N LEU A 147 37.62 25.67 -30.29
CA LEU A 147 37.09 26.23 -31.55
C LEU A 147 36.99 27.77 -31.50
N VAL A 148 36.57 28.32 -30.36
CA VAL A 148 36.53 29.79 -30.16
C VAL A 148 37.93 30.38 -30.14
N ALA A 149 38.88 29.76 -29.42
CA ALA A 149 40.27 30.20 -29.37
C ALA A 149 40.97 30.06 -30.73
N GLY A 150 40.68 29.01 -31.48
CA GLY A 150 41.22 28.80 -32.83
C GLY A 150 40.72 29.86 -33.82
N THR A 151 39.44 30.22 -33.78
CA THR A 151 38.88 31.27 -34.65
C THR A 151 39.31 32.67 -34.22
N ALA A 152 39.43 32.95 -32.92
CA ALA A 152 39.93 34.24 -32.42
C ALA A 152 41.45 34.40 -32.65
N GLY A 153 42.24 33.32 -32.49
CA GLY A 153 43.69 33.32 -32.70
C GLY A 153 44.09 33.35 -34.19
N GLY A 154 43.26 32.78 -35.07
CA GLY A 154 43.49 32.79 -36.53
C GLY A 154 43.38 34.18 -37.18
N VAL A 155 42.73 35.16 -36.52
CA VAL A 155 42.52 36.51 -37.09
C VAL A 155 43.60 37.52 -36.64
N VAL A 156 44.47 37.19 -35.69
CA VAL A 156 45.44 38.14 -35.11
C VAL A 156 46.85 38.07 -35.72
N ALA A 157 47.15 37.12 -36.61
CA ALA A 157 48.50 36.96 -37.18
C ALA A 157 48.64 37.55 -38.60
N VAL A 158 48.26 38.81 -38.81
CA VAL A 158 48.78 39.64 -39.92
C VAL A 158 49.06 41.03 -39.34
N ALA A 159 50.29 41.24 -38.86
CA ALA A 159 50.82 42.57 -38.57
C ALA A 159 52.36 42.53 -38.60
N GLU A 160 52.89 43.09 -39.69
CA GLU A 160 54.19 43.71 -39.95
C GLU A 160 55.50 43.13 -39.37
N SER A 161 56.31 42.60 -40.29
CA SER A 161 57.76 42.52 -40.19
C SER A 161 58.39 43.92 -40.32
N GLY A 162 58.86 44.47 -39.20
CA GLY A 162 59.67 45.68 -39.16
C GLY A 162 60.56 45.74 -37.91
N THR A 163 61.73 45.12 -37.97
CA THR A 163 62.84 45.30 -37.02
C THR A 163 63.90 46.25 -37.62
N PRO A 164 64.92 46.68 -36.88
CA PRO A 164 64.93 47.24 -35.52
C PRO A 164 65.85 48.49 -35.45
N ALA A 165 65.82 49.28 -34.37
CA ALA A 165 66.97 50.13 -34.04
C ALA A 165 67.09 50.43 -32.54
N ALA A 166 68.31 50.24 -32.06
CA ALA A 166 68.82 50.35 -30.71
C ALA A 166 68.63 51.71 -30.03
N ASN A 167 68.51 51.70 -28.70
CA ASN A 167 69.26 52.62 -27.84
C ASN A 167 69.27 52.11 -26.38
N THR A 168 70.38 51.51 -25.96
CA THR A 168 70.70 51.27 -24.56
C THR A 168 71.62 52.39 -24.06
N SER A 169 71.02 53.42 -23.44
CA SER A 169 71.76 54.45 -22.73
C SER A 169 71.42 54.46 -21.23
N ARG A 170 72.29 53.78 -20.48
CA ARG A 170 72.93 54.21 -19.23
C ARG A 170 72.33 55.41 -18.46
N ARG A 171 72.00 55.16 -17.18
CA ARG A 171 72.13 55.98 -15.93
C ARG A 171 70.99 55.51 -15.01
N GLY A 172 71.23 54.94 -13.83
CA GLY A 172 72.02 55.53 -12.74
C GLY A 172 71.16 56.59 -12.06
N GLY A 173 70.42 56.21 -11.02
CA GLY A 173 69.54 57.09 -10.26
C GLY A 173 68.81 56.32 -9.17
N GLU A 174 69.44 56.26 -8.00
CA GLU A 174 68.80 56.00 -6.70
C GLU A 174 67.69 57.03 -6.48
N ASP A 175 66.57 56.61 -5.89
CA ASP A 175 65.75 57.48 -5.03
C ASP A 175 64.92 56.61 -4.07
N CYS A 176 65.38 56.62 -2.81
CA CYS A 176 64.57 56.27 -1.63
C CYS A 176 63.81 57.51 -1.15
N ALA A 177 62.72 57.27 -0.41
CA ALA A 177 61.91 58.18 0.43
C ALA A 177 60.69 58.83 -0.26
N ALA A 178 59.53 59.06 0.37
CA ALA A 178 58.93 58.62 1.62
C ALA A 178 57.48 59.15 1.69
N THR A 179 56.65 58.51 2.54
CA THR A 179 55.59 59.10 3.41
C THR A 179 54.26 59.64 2.85
N GLY A 180 53.17 59.17 3.49
CA GLY A 180 51.86 59.83 3.61
C GLY A 180 50.72 58.80 3.73
N ALA A 181 50.39 58.20 4.88
CA ALA A 181 49.61 58.72 6.01
C ALA A 181 48.23 59.32 5.64
N GLY A 182 47.15 58.56 5.88
CA GLY A 182 45.76 59.04 5.83
C GLY A 182 44.69 57.94 5.88
N PRO A 183 43.80 57.87 6.90
CA PRO A 183 42.87 56.75 7.12
C PRO A 183 41.40 57.08 6.76
N ARG A 184 40.58 56.04 6.51
CA ARG A 184 39.16 55.83 6.99
C ARG A 184 38.35 54.91 6.07
N GLY A 185 37.50 54.07 6.69
CA GLY A 185 36.36 53.38 6.06
C GLY A 185 36.42 51.86 6.23
N SER A 186 35.95 51.26 7.33
CA SER A 186 34.56 50.93 7.70
C SER A 186 34.03 49.59 7.13
N GLY A 187 33.54 48.73 8.03
CA GLY A 187 32.62 47.62 7.71
C GLY A 187 33.28 46.24 7.76
N ARG A 188 33.30 45.54 8.90
CA ARG A 188 32.23 44.68 9.46
C ARG A 188 32.03 43.39 8.64
N CYS A 189 32.31 42.24 9.26
CA CYS A 189 31.36 41.15 9.50
C CYS A 189 32.08 39.99 10.21
N GLY A 190 31.75 39.80 11.49
CA GLY A 190 32.08 38.59 12.24
C GLY A 190 31.12 37.47 11.85
N GLY A 191 31.65 36.25 11.77
CA GLY A 191 30.88 35.02 11.59
C GLY A 191 31.02 34.13 12.82
N SER A 192 29.91 33.90 13.52
CA SER A 192 29.67 32.69 14.30
C SER A 192 28.44 32.01 13.69
N PRO A 193 28.37 30.67 13.69
CA PRO A 193 27.10 30.00 13.67
C PRO A 193 26.93 29.17 14.95
N SER A 194 25.99 29.60 15.78
CA SER A 194 25.28 28.77 16.74
C SER A 194 24.11 28.07 16.03
N GLU A 195 24.07 26.75 16.20
CA GLU A 195 22.89 25.97 16.61
C GLU A 195 21.52 26.24 15.95
N GLN A 196 21.02 25.25 15.18
CA GLN A 196 19.58 25.05 15.02
C GLN A 196 19.23 23.56 15.08
N ARG A 197 18.63 23.19 16.22
CA ARG A 197 17.65 22.10 16.33
C ARG A 197 16.39 22.49 15.53
N ARG A 198 15.80 21.53 14.80
CA ARG A 198 14.33 21.44 14.66
C ARG A 198 13.90 19.99 14.45
N THR A 199 13.11 19.55 15.42
CA THR A 199 12.27 18.36 15.52
C THR A 199 11.03 18.49 14.63
N THR A 200 10.45 17.34 14.22
CA THR A 200 9.00 16.96 14.23
C THR A 200 8.73 15.87 13.17
N PRO A 201 7.56 15.18 13.16
CA PRO A 201 6.69 14.78 14.28
C PRO A 201 6.23 13.30 14.25
N THR A 202 5.75 12.86 15.41
CA THR A 202 4.83 11.75 15.68
C THR A 202 3.66 11.66 14.68
N THR A 203 3.35 10.44 14.22
CA THR A 203 2.05 10.09 13.65
C THR A 203 1.43 8.98 14.48
N ALA A 204 0.20 9.24 14.93
CA ALA A 204 -0.67 8.32 15.63
C ALA A 204 -1.40 7.41 14.64
N ARG A 205 -1.52 6.11 14.98
CA ARG A 205 -2.79 5.38 14.96
C ARG A 205 -2.68 4.12 15.81
#